data_AF-A0A2M4BW07-F1
#
_entry.id   AF-A0A2M4BW07-F1
#
_cell.length_a   1.000
_cell.length_b   1.000
_cell.length_c   1.000
_cell.angle_alpha   90.00
_cell.angle_beta   90.00
_cell.angle_gamma   90.00
#
_symmetry.space_group_name_H-M   'P 1'
#
loop_
_entity.id
_entity.type
_entity.pdbx_description
1 polymer ?
#
loop_
_entity_poly.entity_id
_entity_poly.type
_entity_poly.pdbx_seq_one_letter_code
_entity_poly.pdbx_strand_id
1 'polypeptide(L)'
;MWNENVSVFPNAKAPKPPATKINRANLPRRAKNFSKEQLLSAMRKKKECNAKAQHIVETLIEPGRTEEEFLVMLRDINVCHMEDIIQERAIVKLCGYPLCDNELKNIPKQQYAISVTRNKVYDITERKNFCSGECFKSSNYVKQQMLTSPLWLRDQEDIPTFRLLNGRQLVKHTDTDVKEPLELAQTLLSNLKIVERTYNEQETAEKLKEEPKIEPDDVPAPTAEVPTKRFDAEEEQSAIERALSLNGNASELKKLMEEEHMRSSKRSAIAKGLLRDERFKGMFEN
;
A
#
# COMPACT_ATOMS: atom_id res chain seq x y z
N MET A 1 -6.23 43.61 0.65
CA MET A 1 -4.80 43.24 0.50
C MET A 1 -4.49 42.20 1.56
N TRP A 2 -4.61 40.91 1.22
CA TRP A 2 -4.23 39.83 2.12
C TRP A 2 -2.83 39.38 1.70
N ASN A 3 -1.87 39.51 2.61
CA ASN A 3 -0.50 39.06 2.40
C ASN A 3 -0.47 37.53 2.50
N GLU A 4 -0.40 36.87 1.35
CA GLU A 4 0.02 35.48 1.22
C GLU A 4 1.54 35.41 1.40
N ASN A 5 2.00 35.11 2.61
CA ASN A 5 3.26 34.38 2.85
C ASN A 5 3.52 34.32 4.37
N VAL A 6 2.91 33.33 5.03
CA VAL A 6 3.41 32.83 6.31
C VAL A 6 4.04 31.48 6.02
N SER A 7 5.33 31.51 5.69
CA SER A 7 6.15 30.29 5.61
C SER A 7 6.48 29.83 7.03
N VAL A 8 5.91 28.69 7.44
CA VAL A 8 6.02 28.11 8.80
C VAL A 8 7.43 27.57 9.13
N PHE A 9 8.37 27.57 8.18
CA PHE A 9 9.72 27.04 8.39
C PHE A 9 10.79 28.12 8.24
N PRO A 10 11.78 28.18 9.16
CA PRO A 10 12.99 28.98 8.97
C PRO A 10 13.72 28.54 7.69
N ASN A 11 14.15 29.52 6.88
CA ASN A 11 14.69 29.38 5.52
C ASN A 11 15.81 28.30 5.37
N ALA A 12 16.48 27.94 6.46
CA ALA A 12 17.52 26.90 6.51
C ALA A 12 17.00 25.44 6.49
N LYS A 13 15.69 25.21 6.70
CA LYS A 13 15.05 23.88 6.72
C LYS A 13 14.01 23.69 5.61
N ALA A 14 13.96 24.58 4.63
CA ALA A 14 13.12 24.36 3.45
C ALA A 14 13.67 23.15 2.66
N PRO A 15 12.83 22.19 2.23
CA PRO A 15 13.28 21.12 1.36
C PRO A 15 13.90 21.73 0.10
N LYS A 16 15.14 21.34 -0.21
CA LYS A 16 15.85 21.82 -1.41
C LYS A 16 14.93 21.59 -2.61
N PRO A 17 14.75 22.59 -3.50
CA PRO A 17 13.95 22.39 -4.70
C PRO A 17 14.50 21.17 -5.46
N PRO A 18 13.64 20.27 -5.97
CA PRO A 18 14.09 19.05 -6.61
C PRO A 18 15.09 19.41 -7.71
N ALA A 19 16.27 18.78 -7.68
CA ALA A 19 17.36 19.12 -8.58
C ALA A 19 16.88 18.96 -10.04
N THR A 20 16.66 20.08 -10.72
CA THR A 20 16.12 20.15 -12.09
C THR A 20 17.17 19.83 -13.17
N LYS A 21 18.42 19.55 -12.78
CA LYS A 21 19.54 19.34 -13.71
C LYS A 21 19.85 17.85 -13.86
N ILE A 22 19.39 17.26 -14.97
CA ILE A 22 19.73 15.90 -15.38
C ILE A 22 21.17 15.90 -15.94
N ASN A 23 22.08 15.16 -15.29
CA ASN A 23 23.45 14.99 -15.79
C ASN A 23 23.45 14.01 -16.98
N ARG A 24 23.63 14.53 -18.21
CA ARG A 24 23.62 13.75 -19.46
C ARG A 24 24.73 12.70 -19.56
N ALA A 25 25.85 12.87 -18.85
CA ALA A 25 26.97 11.93 -18.91
C ALA A 25 26.61 10.57 -18.30
N ASN A 26 25.78 10.56 -17.25
CA ASN A 26 25.32 9.37 -16.53
C ASN A 26 24.07 8.70 -17.13
N LEU A 27 23.56 9.23 -18.24
CA LEU A 27 22.35 8.71 -18.87
C LEU A 27 22.65 7.44 -19.68
N PRO A 28 21.82 6.39 -19.65
CA PRO A 28 22.01 5.18 -20.46
C PRO A 28 22.18 5.52 -21.95
N ARG A 29 23.00 4.76 -22.69
CA ARG A 29 23.32 5.02 -24.12
C ARG A 29 22.07 5.30 -24.97
N ARG A 30 20.98 4.56 -24.74
CA ARG A 30 19.70 4.70 -25.47
C ARG A 30 18.98 6.03 -25.19
N ALA A 31 19.16 6.58 -24.00
CA ALA A 31 18.53 7.82 -23.57
C ALA A 31 19.34 9.08 -23.97
N LYS A 32 20.61 8.92 -24.36
CA LYS A 32 21.47 10.03 -24.86
C LYS A 32 20.97 10.63 -26.18
N ASN A 33 20.23 9.84 -26.97
CA ASN A 33 19.72 10.25 -28.28
C ASN A 33 18.43 11.08 -28.22
N PHE A 34 17.81 11.21 -27.04
CA PHE A 34 16.56 11.95 -26.87
C PHE A 34 16.82 13.42 -26.49
N SER A 35 15.96 14.32 -26.97
CA SER A 35 16.00 15.73 -26.57
C SER A 35 15.74 15.88 -25.07
N LYS A 36 16.26 16.95 -24.47
CA LYS A 36 15.99 17.30 -23.06
C LYS A 36 14.49 17.38 -22.80
N GLU A 37 13.74 17.95 -23.73
CA GLU A 37 12.29 18.13 -23.62
C GLU A 37 11.55 16.79 -23.65
N GLN A 38 11.96 15.89 -24.54
CA GLN A 38 11.41 14.52 -24.62
C GLN A 38 11.65 13.78 -23.30
N LEU A 39 12.86 13.86 -22.75
CA LEU A 39 13.16 13.29 -21.43
C LEU A 39 12.25 13.83 -20.33
N LEU A 40 12.08 15.16 -20.27
CA LEU A 40 11.24 15.80 -19.26
C LEU A 40 9.76 15.45 -19.43
N SER A 41 9.27 15.31 -20.66
CA SER A 41 7.90 14.87 -20.94
C SER A 41 7.68 13.42 -20.51
N ALA A 42 8.62 12.52 -20.78
CA ALA A 42 8.55 11.13 -20.35
C ALA A 42 8.58 11.00 -18.81
N MET A 43 9.40 11.80 -18.14
CA MET A 43 9.46 11.84 -16.68
C MET A 43 8.17 12.37 -16.06
N ARG A 44 7.55 13.41 -16.65
CA ARG A 44 6.24 13.93 -16.23
C ARG A 44 5.15 12.87 -16.41
N LYS A 45 5.06 12.26 -17.58
CA LYS A 45 4.10 11.20 -17.86
C LYS A 45 4.24 10.03 -16.88
N LYS A 46 5.46 9.56 -16.64
CA LYS A 46 5.73 8.52 -15.63
C LYS A 46 5.21 8.92 -14.25
N LYS A 47 5.47 10.14 -13.82
CA LYS A 47 5.02 10.65 -12.53
C LYS A 47 3.49 10.70 -12.45
N GLU A 48 2.83 11.21 -13.48
CA GLU A 48 1.36 11.31 -13.57
C GLU A 48 0.70 9.92 -13.54
N CYS A 49 1.18 8.98 -14.37
CA CYS A 49 0.67 7.61 -14.37
C CYS A 49 0.86 6.93 -13.00
N ASN A 50 2.01 7.10 -12.37
CA ASN A 50 2.26 6.53 -11.05
C ASN A 50 1.38 7.16 -9.96
N ALA A 51 1.19 8.48 -10.00
CA ALA A 51 0.30 9.17 -9.06
C ALA A 51 -1.16 8.71 -9.22
N LYS A 52 -1.61 8.51 -10.47
CA LYS A 52 -2.94 7.97 -10.75
C LYS A 52 -3.11 6.54 -10.22
N ALA A 53 -2.12 5.67 -10.46
CA ALA A 53 -2.15 4.30 -9.94
C ALA A 53 -2.15 4.25 -8.41
N GLN A 54 -1.35 5.09 -7.76
CA GLN A 54 -1.33 5.23 -6.31
C GLN A 54 -2.72 5.60 -5.77
N HIS A 55 -3.37 6.62 -6.37
CA HIS A 55 -4.71 7.04 -5.98
C HIS A 55 -5.75 5.92 -6.15
N ILE A 56 -5.64 5.12 -7.21
CA ILE A 56 -6.52 3.97 -7.43
C ILE A 56 -6.31 2.90 -6.35
N VAL A 57 -5.06 2.61 -5.98
CA VAL A 57 -4.75 1.66 -4.90
C VAL A 57 -5.42 2.10 -3.59
N GLU A 58 -5.22 3.35 -3.19
CA GLU A 58 -5.86 3.93 -2.00
C GLU A 58 -7.40 3.81 -2.08
N THR A 59 -7.98 4.08 -3.25
CA THR A 59 -9.42 4.00 -3.46
C THR A 59 -9.96 2.57 -3.34
N LEU A 60 -9.23 1.58 -3.87
CA LEU A 60 -9.64 0.16 -3.90
C LEU A 60 -9.38 -0.59 -2.58
N ILE A 61 -8.60 -0.02 -1.67
CA ILE A 61 -8.45 -0.55 -0.30
C ILE A 61 -9.74 -0.35 0.50
N GLU A 62 -10.42 0.76 0.29
CA GLU A 62 -11.71 1.06 0.92
C GLU A 62 -12.86 0.18 0.38
N PRO A 63 -13.86 -0.17 1.22
CA PRO A 63 -15.01 -0.98 0.83
C PRO A 63 -16.04 -0.21 -0.02
N GLY A 64 -16.99 -0.93 -0.62
CA GLY A 64 -18.17 -0.33 -1.26
C GLY A 64 -17.97 0.11 -2.72
N ARG A 65 -17.17 -0.63 -3.49
CA ARG A 65 -16.93 -0.33 -4.92
C ARG A 65 -17.92 -1.06 -5.82
N THR A 66 -18.36 -0.37 -6.88
CA THR A 66 -19.20 -0.96 -7.92
C THR A 66 -18.37 -1.69 -8.97
N GLU A 67 -19.00 -2.60 -9.71
CA GLU A 67 -18.33 -3.41 -10.73
C GLU A 67 -17.82 -2.53 -11.89
N GLU A 68 -18.61 -1.54 -12.27
CA GLU A 68 -18.32 -0.60 -13.34
C GLU A 68 -17.11 0.27 -13.00
N GLU A 69 -17.09 0.83 -11.79
CA GLU A 69 -15.96 1.62 -11.29
C GLU A 69 -14.67 0.81 -11.26
N PHE A 70 -14.75 -0.44 -10.78
CA PHE A 70 -13.60 -1.33 -10.73
C PHE A 70 -13.03 -1.61 -12.12
N LEU A 71 -13.88 -1.96 -13.10
CA LEU A 71 -13.45 -2.22 -14.48
C LEU A 71 -12.79 -1.00 -15.14
N VAL A 72 -13.26 0.21 -14.84
CA VAL A 72 -12.64 1.45 -15.34
C VAL A 72 -11.24 1.62 -14.75
N MET A 73 -11.09 1.42 -13.44
CA MET A 73 -9.81 1.58 -12.72
C MET A 73 -8.75 0.55 -13.14
N LEU A 74 -9.13 -0.67 -13.51
CA LEU A 74 -8.21 -1.73 -13.94
C LEU A 74 -7.29 -1.32 -15.10
N ARG A 75 -7.73 -0.39 -15.97
CA ARG A 75 -6.94 0.13 -17.10
C ARG A 75 -5.68 0.88 -16.67
N ASP A 76 -5.71 1.47 -15.49
CA ASP A 76 -4.69 2.38 -14.99
C ASP A 76 -3.80 1.75 -13.90
N ILE A 77 -3.95 0.45 -13.65
CA ILE A 77 -3.12 -0.29 -12.68
C ILE A 77 -2.47 -1.54 -13.30
N ASN A 78 -1.51 -2.11 -12.56
CA ASN A 78 -0.71 -3.27 -12.95
C ASN A 78 -0.90 -4.38 -11.90
N VAL A 79 -0.43 -5.59 -12.21
CA VAL A 79 -0.51 -6.77 -11.35
C VAL A 79 0.08 -6.49 -9.96
N CYS A 80 1.22 -5.80 -9.88
CA CYS A 80 1.84 -5.45 -8.59
C CYS A 80 0.92 -4.57 -7.73
N HIS A 81 0.30 -3.55 -8.33
CA HIS A 81 -0.66 -2.70 -7.61
C HIS A 81 -1.88 -3.48 -7.12
N MET A 82 -2.36 -4.46 -7.90
CA MET A 82 -3.44 -5.34 -7.48
C MET A 82 -3.03 -6.25 -6.32
N GLU A 83 -1.77 -6.71 -6.29
CA GLU A 83 -1.21 -7.47 -5.18
C GLU A 83 -1.12 -6.62 -3.91
N ASP A 84 -0.67 -5.37 -4.02
CA ASP A 84 -0.65 -4.43 -2.91
C ASP A 84 -2.07 -4.23 -2.36
N ILE A 85 -3.07 -3.99 -3.22
CA ILE A 85 -4.48 -3.85 -2.81
C ILE A 85 -4.96 -5.11 -2.04
N ILE A 86 -4.66 -6.31 -2.54
CA ILE A 86 -5.04 -7.57 -1.87
C ILE A 86 -4.41 -7.66 -0.48
N GLN A 87 -3.14 -7.27 -0.35
CA GLN A 87 -2.40 -7.33 0.91
C GLN A 87 -2.89 -6.28 1.90
N GLU A 88 -3.02 -5.02 1.48
CA GLU A 88 -3.50 -3.92 2.31
C GLU A 88 -4.92 -4.17 2.82
N ARG A 89 -5.83 -4.66 1.96
CA ARG A 89 -7.18 -5.09 2.39
C ARG A 89 -7.11 -6.21 3.45
N ALA A 90 -6.22 -7.18 3.28
CA ALA A 90 -6.06 -8.27 4.24
C ALA A 90 -5.48 -7.79 5.58
N ILE A 91 -4.61 -6.77 5.58
CA ILE A 91 -4.11 -6.10 6.79
C ILE A 91 -5.27 -5.46 7.56
N VAL A 92 -6.20 -4.80 6.86
CA VAL A 92 -7.44 -4.22 7.42
C VAL A 92 -8.49 -5.30 7.76
N LYS A 93 -8.18 -6.59 7.54
CA LYS A 93 -9.07 -7.74 7.75
C LYS A 93 -10.31 -7.75 6.83
N LEU A 94 -10.21 -7.15 5.66
CA LEU A 94 -11.21 -7.28 4.59
C LEU A 94 -10.76 -8.31 3.55
N CYS A 95 -11.72 -8.90 2.84
CA CYS A 95 -11.40 -9.77 1.72
C CYS A 95 -10.58 -9.00 0.67
N GLY A 96 -9.49 -9.60 0.20
CA GLY A 96 -8.62 -9.01 -0.82
C GLY A 96 -9.23 -8.88 -2.22
N TYR A 97 -10.49 -9.31 -2.43
CA TYR A 97 -11.18 -9.04 -3.69
C TYR A 97 -11.88 -7.67 -3.59
N PRO A 98 -11.55 -6.68 -4.44
CA PRO A 98 -12.03 -5.30 -4.25
C PRO A 98 -13.54 -5.11 -4.25
N LEU A 99 -14.31 -6.01 -4.88
CA LEU A 99 -15.79 -5.97 -4.90
C LEU A 99 -16.42 -6.80 -3.76
N CYS A 100 -15.64 -7.21 -2.76
CA CYS A 100 -16.13 -7.98 -1.63
C CYS A 100 -15.76 -7.28 -0.31
N ASP A 101 -16.79 -6.92 0.43
CA ASP A 101 -16.67 -6.23 1.71
C ASP A 101 -16.76 -7.19 2.92
N ASN A 102 -16.66 -8.50 2.67
CA ASN A 102 -16.67 -9.50 3.74
C ASN A 102 -15.37 -9.45 4.56
N GLU A 103 -15.51 -9.50 5.87
CA GLU A 103 -14.39 -9.54 6.80
C GLU A 103 -13.71 -10.92 6.88
N LEU A 104 -12.40 -10.91 7.12
CA LEU A 104 -11.56 -12.09 7.35
C LEU A 104 -11.50 -12.40 8.85
N LYS A 105 -12.33 -13.33 9.32
CA LYS A 105 -12.43 -13.67 10.76
C LYS A 105 -11.32 -14.62 11.24
N ASN A 106 -11.04 -15.69 10.50
CA ASN A 106 -10.15 -16.78 10.94
C ASN A 106 -8.92 -16.92 10.03
N ILE A 107 -8.03 -15.92 10.04
CA ILE A 107 -6.81 -15.93 9.20
C ILE A 107 -5.78 -16.90 9.83
N PRO A 108 -5.39 -17.98 9.14
CA PRO A 108 -4.35 -18.88 9.63
C PRO A 108 -2.99 -18.18 9.66
N LYS A 109 -2.24 -18.39 10.76
CA LYS A 109 -0.90 -17.82 10.93
C LYS A 109 0.18 -18.55 10.13
N GLN A 110 -0.05 -19.82 9.80
CA GLN A 110 0.90 -20.67 9.09
C GLN A 110 0.94 -20.37 7.57
N GLN A 111 2.10 -20.56 6.96
CA GLN A 111 2.29 -20.40 5.51
C GLN A 111 1.84 -21.63 4.72
N TYR A 112 2.03 -22.83 5.28
CA TYR A 112 1.78 -24.09 4.58
C TYR A 112 0.64 -24.87 5.25
N ALA A 113 -0.18 -25.54 4.45
CA ALA A 113 -1.25 -26.41 4.90
C ALA A 113 -1.09 -27.83 4.32
N ILE A 114 -1.14 -28.83 5.18
CA ILE A 114 -1.01 -30.24 4.79
C ILE A 114 -2.41 -30.82 4.56
N SER A 115 -2.66 -31.34 3.36
CA SER A 115 -3.85 -32.15 3.08
C SER A 115 -3.49 -33.62 3.19
N VAL A 116 -3.96 -34.25 4.27
CA VAL A 116 -3.79 -35.69 4.50
C VAL A 116 -4.53 -36.51 3.44
N THR A 117 -5.68 -36.03 2.93
CA THR A 117 -6.46 -36.73 1.90
C THR A 117 -5.72 -36.87 0.57
N ARG A 118 -4.88 -35.88 0.21
CA ARG A 118 -4.13 -35.89 -1.06
C ARG A 118 -2.64 -36.08 -0.86
N ASN A 119 -2.18 -36.27 0.39
CA ASN A 119 -0.77 -36.27 0.79
C ASN A 119 0.03 -35.14 0.11
N LYS A 120 -0.50 -33.92 0.15
CA LYS A 120 0.11 -32.73 -0.47
C LYS A 120 0.21 -31.57 0.53
N VAL A 121 1.33 -30.85 0.46
CA VAL A 121 1.55 -29.60 1.17
C VAL A 121 1.22 -28.44 0.22
N TYR A 122 0.33 -27.56 0.64
CA TYR A 122 -0.10 -26.38 -0.10
C TYR A 122 0.47 -25.12 0.53
N ASP A 123 0.91 -24.17 -0.29
CA ASP A 123 1.16 -22.80 0.17
C ASP A 123 -0.17 -22.04 0.23
N ILE A 124 -0.49 -21.48 1.39
CA ILE A 124 -1.73 -20.73 1.65
C ILE A 124 -1.49 -19.22 1.80
N THR A 125 -0.30 -18.73 1.45
CA THR A 125 0.10 -17.32 1.59
C THR A 125 -0.86 -16.35 0.90
N GLU A 126 -1.23 -16.64 -0.35
CA GLU A 126 -2.20 -15.80 -1.07
C GLU A 126 -3.64 -16.15 -0.69
N ARG A 127 -3.90 -17.44 -0.43
CA ARG A 127 -5.23 -17.97 -0.19
C ARG A 127 -5.89 -17.37 1.05
N LYS A 128 -5.09 -17.11 2.09
CA LYS A 128 -5.56 -16.56 3.38
C LYS A 128 -6.07 -15.11 3.29
N ASN A 129 -5.77 -14.40 2.19
CA ASN A 129 -6.21 -13.03 1.97
C ASN A 129 -7.66 -12.95 1.45
N PHE A 130 -8.35 -14.07 1.29
CA PHE A 130 -9.70 -14.12 0.71
C PHE A 130 -10.68 -14.88 1.59
N CYS A 131 -11.93 -14.43 1.62
CA CYS A 131 -13.00 -15.05 2.41
C CYS A 131 -13.48 -16.40 1.82
N SER A 132 -13.42 -16.58 0.49
CA SER A 132 -14.00 -17.74 -0.19
C SER A 132 -13.17 -18.24 -1.39
N GLY A 133 -13.46 -19.47 -1.83
CA GLY A 133 -12.89 -20.08 -3.03
C GLY A 133 -13.08 -19.20 -4.27
N GLU A 134 -14.26 -18.63 -4.37
CA GLU A 134 -14.71 -17.81 -5.49
C GLU A 134 -14.05 -16.44 -5.51
N CYS A 135 -13.88 -15.80 -4.35
CA CYS A 135 -13.16 -14.51 -4.27
C CYS A 135 -11.71 -14.65 -4.74
N PHE A 136 -11.02 -15.72 -4.31
CA PHE A 136 -9.66 -16.01 -4.76
C PHE A 136 -9.60 -16.27 -6.27
N LYS A 137 -10.50 -17.11 -6.79
CA LYS A 137 -10.58 -17.39 -8.23
C LYS A 137 -10.90 -16.14 -9.05
N SER A 138 -11.85 -15.32 -8.60
CA SER A 138 -12.26 -14.09 -9.29
C SER A 138 -11.13 -13.07 -9.29
N SER A 139 -10.44 -12.89 -8.16
CA SER A 139 -9.28 -12.00 -8.07
C SER A 139 -8.15 -12.45 -8.99
N ASN A 140 -7.82 -13.75 -9.00
CA ASN A 140 -6.81 -14.31 -9.90
C ASN A 140 -7.21 -14.20 -11.37
N TYR A 141 -8.50 -14.37 -11.70
CA TYR A 141 -9.00 -14.19 -13.06
C TYR A 141 -8.81 -12.75 -13.54
N VAL A 142 -9.03 -11.75 -12.68
CA VAL A 142 -8.75 -10.35 -13.00
C VAL A 142 -7.25 -10.11 -13.14
N LYS A 143 -6.42 -10.58 -12.18
CA LYS A 143 -4.95 -10.44 -12.24
C LYS A 143 -4.37 -10.98 -13.55
N GLN A 144 -4.86 -12.13 -14.03
CA GLN A 144 -4.38 -12.77 -15.26
C GLN A 144 -4.68 -11.95 -16.53
N GLN A 145 -5.68 -11.06 -16.50
CA GLN A 145 -6.01 -10.18 -17.62
C GLN A 145 -5.19 -8.88 -17.64
N MET A 146 -4.45 -8.57 -16.56
CA MET A 146 -3.72 -7.31 -16.43
C MET A 146 -2.42 -7.32 -17.23
N LEU A 147 -2.13 -6.18 -17.87
CA LEU A 147 -0.88 -5.98 -18.61
C LEU A 147 0.28 -5.78 -17.65
N THR A 148 1.37 -6.51 -17.86
CA THR A 148 2.62 -6.36 -17.11
C THR A 148 3.45 -5.15 -17.56
N SER A 149 3.10 -4.53 -18.68
CA SER A 149 3.77 -3.36 -19.24
C SER A 149 3.67 -2.15 -18.29
N PRO A 150 4.72 -1.29 -18.22
CA PRO A 150 4.67 -0.06 -17.46
C PRO A 150 3.55 0.88 -17.93
N LEU A 151 2.84 1.49 -16.98
CA LEU A 151 1.65 2.31 -17.25
C LEU A 151 1.88 3.43 -18.28
N TRP A 152 3.03 4.10 -18.20
CA TRP A 152 3.37 5.22 -19.09
C TRP A 152 3.71 4.81 -20.54
N LEU A 153 3.74 3.51 -20.86
CA LEU A 153 3.94 2.98 -22.21
C LEU A 153 2.65 2.48 -22.87
N ARG A 154 1.52 2.47 -22.16
CA ARG A 154 0.26 1.86 -22.64
C ARG A 154 -0.45 2.61 -23.76
N ASP A 155 -0.10 3.87 -24.04
CA ASP A 155 -0.67 4.61 -25.19
C ASP A 155 -0.38 3.94 -26.54
N GLN A 156 0.62 3.05 -26.58
CA GLN A 156 1.07 2.35 -27.77
C GLN A 156 0.61 0.89 -27.80
N GLU A 157 -0.12 0.43 -26.79
CA GLU A 157 -0.56 -0.95 -26.63
C GLU A 157 -2.09 -1.04 -26.67
N ASP A 158 -2.60 -2.12 -27.25
CA ASP A 158 -4.03 -2.43 -27.22
C ASP A 158 -4.43 -2.90 -25.82
N ILE A 159 -5.12 -2.05 -25.08
CA ILE A 159 -5.58 -2.39 -23.73
C ILE A 159 -6.74 -3.40 -23.84
N PRO A 160 -6.60 -4.61 -23.27
CA PRO A 160 -7.65 -5.61 -23.33
C PRO A 160 -8.89 -5.15 -22.57
N THR A 161 -10.07 -5.57 -23.02
CA THR A 161 -11.31 -5.36 -22.27
C THR A 161 -11.35 -6.32 -21.09
N PHE A 162 -11.26 -5.76 -19.88
CA PHE A 162 -11.35 -6.53 -18.64
C PHE A 162 -12.76 -7.10 -18.46
N ARG A 163 -12.81 -8.36 -18.00
CA ARG A 163 -14.06 -9.05 -17.67
C ARG A 163 -13.99 -9.62 -16.27
N LEU A 164 -15.12 -9.58 -15.58
CA LEU A 164 -15.27 -10.26 -14.29
C LEU A 164 -15.63 -11.73 -14.52
N LEU A 165 -15.29 -12.55 -13.52
CA LEU A 165 -15.72 -13.94 -13.51
C LEU A 165 -17.19 -13.96 -13.10
N ASN A 166 -18.09 -14.06 -14.09
CA ASN A 166 -19.53 -14.10 -13.88
C ASN A 166 -19.94 -15.42 -13.21
N GLY A 167 -19.83 -15.46 -11.89
CA GLY A 167 -20.37 -16.51 -11.03
C GLY A 167 -21.02 -15.95 -9.76
N ARG A 168 -21.17 -14.62 -9.69
CA ARG A 168 -21.64 -13.92 -8.50
C ARG A 168 -23.02 -13.34 -8.76
N GLN A 169 -24.04 -14.14 -8.45
CA GLN A 169 -25.01 -13.63 -7.49
C GLN A 169 -24.18 -13.31 -6.24
N LEU A 170 -23.68 -12.07 -6.14
CA LEU A 170 -23.31 -11.51 -4.85
C LEU A 170 -24.59 -11.59 -4.04
N VAL A 171 -24.75 -12.66 -3.26
CA VAL A 171 -25.70 -12.65 -2.16
C VAL A 171 -25.18 -11.55 -1.25
N LYS A 172 -25.71 -10.34 -1.47
CA LYS A 172 -25.75 -9.31 -0.45
C LYS A 172 -26.48 -10.01 0.69
N HIS A 173 -25.73 -10.47 1.70
CA HIS A 173 -26.34 -10.75 2.99
C HIS A 173 -26.72 -9.39 3.58
N THR A 174 -27.78 -8.79 3.02
CA THR A 174 -28.67 -7.98 3.84
C THR A 174 -29.52 -9.01 4.54
N ASP A 175 -29.29 -9.21 5.83
CA ASP A 175 -30.28 -9.87 6.67
C ASP A 175 -31.50 -8.93 6.71
N THR A 176 -32.38 -9.06 5.71
CA THR A 176 -33.71 -8.47 5.70
C THR A 176 -34.68 -9.54 5.22
N ASP A 177 -35.52 -9.98 6.14
CA ASP A 177 -36.58 -10.97 5.94
C ASP A 177 -37.70 -10.42 5.05
N VAL A 178 -37.44 -10.24 3.75
CA VAL A 178 -38.48 -9.83 2.80
C VAL A 178 -38.51 -10.77 1.60
N LYS A 179 -39.47 -11.71 1.63
CA LYS A 179 -39.81 -12.60 0.53
C LYS A 179 -40.90 -11.98 -0.36
N GLU A 180 -40.58 -10.92 -1.10
CA GLU A 180 -41.28 -10.57 -2.36
C GLU A 180 -40.63 -9.33 -3.00
N PRO A 181 -40.34 -9.33 -4.32
CA PRO A 181 -39.85 -8.13 -5.01
C PRO A 181 -40.93 -7.06 -5.09
N LEU A 182 -40.69 -5.90 -4.48
CA LEU A 182 -41.61 -4.76 -4.50
C LEU A 182 -41.55 -4.07 -5.87
N GLU A 183 -42.66 -4.07 -6.62
CA GLU A 183 -42.79 -3.33 -7.88
C GLU A 183 -42.70 -1.81 -7.64
N LEU A 184 -41.80 -1.17 -8.37
CA LEU A 184 -41.37 0.22 -8.19
C LEU A 184 -42.39 1.27 -8.67
N ALA A 185 -43.65 0.90 -8.92
CA ALA A 185 -44.59 1.71 -9.69
C ALA A 185 -45.73 2.37 -8.89
N GLN A 186 -45.82 2.21 -7.56
CA GLN A 186 -47.02 2.63 -6.82
C GLN A 186 -46.85 3.60 -5.63
N THR A 187 -45.68 4.18 -5.41
CA THR A 187 -45.57 5.26 -4.41
C THR A 187 -45.78 6.64 -5.05
N LEU A 188 -47.05 7.00 -5.23
CA LEU A 188 -47.47 8.37 -5.51
C LEU A 188 -47.00 9.30 -4.39
N LEU A 189 -46.05 10.19 -4.73
CA LEU A 189 -45.47 11.23 -3.88
C LEU A 189 -46.45 12.38 -3.52
N SER A 190 -47.76 12.18 -3.61
CA SER A 190 -48.74 13.28 -3.51
C SER A 190 -49.30 13.54 -2.10
N ASN A 191 -48.93 12.75 -1.08
CA ASN A 191 -49.62 12.80 0.22
C ASN A 191 -48.73 13.15 1.42
N LEU A 192 -47.50 13.59 1.23
CA LEU A 192 -46.65 14.05 2.35
C LEU A 192 -47.01 15.50 2.72
N LYS A 193 -47.87 15.68 3.73
CA LYS A 193 -48.03 16.98 4.43
C LYS A 193 -46.78 17.24 5.26
N ILE A 194 -45.96 18.17 4.80
CA ILE A 194 -44.83 18.69 5.58
C ILE A 194 -45.42 19.52 6.72
N VAL A 195 -45.25 19.05 7.95
CA VAL A 195 -45.50 19.84 9.17
C VAL A 195 -44.15 20.31 9.67
N GLU A 196 -43.93 21.62 9.69
CA GLU A 196 -42.72 22.20 10.25
C GLU A 196 -42.72 21.99 11.76
N ARG A 197 -41.68 21.32 12.26
CA ARG A 197 -41.51 20.96 13.66
C ARG A 197 -40.72 22.08 14.35
N THR A 198 -41.39 22.92 15.13
CA THR A 198 -40.70 23.87 16.01
C THR A 198 -40.28 23.16 17.29
N TYR A 199 -39.01 23.27 17.66
CA TYR A 199 -38.45 22.67 18.86
C TYR A 199 -38.64 23.60 20.06
N ASN A 200 -39.02 23.04 21.21
CA ASN A 200 -39.19 23.78 22.45
C ASN A 200 -37.83 23.94 23.15
N GLU A 201 -37.36 25.19 23.29
CA GLU A 201 -36.01 25.54 23.75
C GLU A 201 -35.72 25.09 25.20
N GLN A 202 -36.76 24.86 26.00
CA GLN A 202 -36.64 24.45 27.41
C GLN A 202 -36.10 23.02 27.56
N GLU A 203 -36.51 22.09 26.71
CA GLU A 203 -36.08 20.68 26.77
C GLU A 203 -34.60 20.51 26.35
N THR A 204 -34.13 21.34 25.42
CA THR A 204 -32.73 21.36 25.00
C THR A 204 -31.80 21.88 26.10
N ALA A 205 -32.25 22.86 26.89
CA ALA A 205 -31.44 23.45 27.95
C ALA A 205 -31.29 22.53 29.18
N GLU A 206 -32.23 21.61 29.42
CA GLU A 206 -32.13 20.60 30.49
C GLU A 206 -31.12 19.50 30.15
N LYS A 207 -31.09 19.02 28.90
CA LYS A 207 -30.12 18.01 28.45
C LYS A 207 -28.66 18.48 28.47
N LEU A 208 -28.42 19.79 28.41
CA LEU A 208 -27.07 20.38 28.47
C LEU A 208 -26.53 20.54 29.91
N LYS A 209 -27.33 20.24 30.94
CA LYS A 209 -26.92 20.37 32.36
C LYS A 209 -26.46 19.05 33.00
N GLU A 210 -26.53 17.92 32.29
CA GLU A 210 -26.03 16.64 32.80
C GLU A 210 -24.55 16.47 32.44
N GLU A 211 -23.67 16.54 33.44
CA GLU A 211 -22.26 16.18 33.26
C GLU A 211 -22.05 14.65 33.30
N PRO A 212 -21.21 14.09 32.40
CA PRO A 212 -20.92 12.67 32.37
C PRO A 212 -19.97 12.27 33.51
N LYS A 213 -20.41 11.32 34.34
CA LYS A 213 -19.57 10.72 35.40
C LYS A 213 -18.70 9.61 34.81
N ILE A 214 -17.38 9.73 34.95
CA ILE A 214 -16.40 8.68 34.63
C ILE A 214 -15.87 8.14 35.96
N GLU A 215 -16.06 6.86 36.24
CA GLU A 215 -15.50 6.19 37.43
C GLU A 215 -14.03 5.78 37.19
N PRO A 216 -13.13 5.82 38.20
CA PRO A 216 -11.70 5.69 37.99
C PRO A 216 -11.18 4.36 38.55
N ASP A 217 -11.18 3.26 37.77
CA ASP A 217 -10.58 1.99 38.27
C ASP A 217 -9.88 1.08 37.24
N ASP A 218 -9.67 1.50 35.98
CA ASP A 218 -8.94 0.66 35.01
C ASP A 218 -7.73 1.36 34.39
N VAL A 219 -6.67 1.54 35.19
CA VAL A 219 -5.31 1.77 34.68
C VAL A 219 -4.42 0.60 35.12
N PRO A 220 -3.99 -0.31 34.21
CA PRO A 220 -3.04 -1.33 34.57
C PRO A 220 -1.63 -0.75 34.68
N ALA A 221 -0.95 -1.06 35.79
CA ALA A 221 0.42 -0.68 36.09
C ALA A 221 1.44 -1.34 35.12
N PRO A 222 2.57 -0.67 34.80
CA PRO A 222 3.60 -1.23 33.94
C PRO A 222 4.64 -2.01 34.75
N THR A 223 4.69 -3.34 34.56
CA THR A 223 5.86 -4.15 34.92
C THR A 223 6.19 -5.14 33.81
N ALA A 224 7.32 -4.92 33.14
CA ALA A 224 8.26 -5.94 32.64
C ALA A 224 9.32 -5.25 31.75
N GLU A 225 10.58 -5.45 32.12
CA GLU A 225 11.78 -4.91 31.51
C GLU A 225 11.99 -5.44 30.08
N VAL A 226 12.11 -4.54 29.10
CA VAL A 226 12.60 -4.86 27.75
C VAL A 226 14.10 -4.52 27.70
N PRO A 227 14.99 -5.47 27.32
CA PRO A 227 16.42 -5.19 27.20
C PRO A 227 16.69 -4.18 26.08
N THR A 228 17.14 -2.99 26.46
CA THR A 228 17.63 -1.96 25.54
C THR A 228 19.01 -2.37 25.04
N LYS A 229 19.10 -2.80 23.78
CA LYS A 229 20.39 -2.74 23.06
C LYS A 229 20.71 -1.26 22.87
N ARG A 230 21.70 -0.75 23.61
CA ARG A 230 22.38 0.51 23.29
C ARG A 230 22.83 0.42 21.84
N PHE A 231 22.16 1.18 20.98
CA PHE A 231 22.72 1.56 19.69
C PHE A 231 23.71 2.68 20.00
N ASP A 232 25.00 2.39 19.86
CA ASP A 232 26.08 3.34 20.11
C ASP A 232 26.05 4.40 19.01
N ALA A 233 25.27 5.47 19.24
CA ALA A 233 25.08 6.60 18.34
C ALA A 233 26.40 7.32 17.98
N GLU A 234 27.45 7.12 18.76
CA GLU A 234 28.79 7.65 18.52
C GLU A 234 29.49 6.97 17.32
N GLU A 235 29.22 5.69 17.06
CA GLU A 235 29.80 4.97 15.91
C GLU A 235 29.16 5.41 14.59
N GLU A 236 27.84 5.65 14.60
CA GLU A 236 27.08 6.13 13.44
C GLU A 236 27.41 7.59 13.11
N GLN A 237 27.61 8.43 14.14
CA GLN A 237 28.07 9.81 13.95
C GLN A 237 29.49 9.87 13.37
N SER A 238 30.42 9.01 13.80
CA SER A 238 31.77 8.90 13.24
C SER A 238 31.78 8.43 11.77
N ALA A 239 30.82 7.59 11.38
CA ALA A 239 30.66 7.12 10.00
C ALA A 239 30.09 8.23 9.09
N ILE A 240 29.13 9.01 9.59
CA ILE A 240 28.53 10.15 8.88
C ILE A 240 29.55 11.27 8.68
N GLU A 241 30.37 11.56 9.71
CA GLU A 241 31.40 12.60 9.64
C GLU A 241 32.53 12.24 8.66
N ARG A 242 32.92 10.96 8.61
CA ARG A 242 33.83 10.44 7.56
C ARG A 242 33.25 10.52 6.16
N ALA A 243 31.95 10.29 5.98
CA ALA A 243 31.29 10.38 4.69
C ALA A 243 31.18 11.82 4.17
N LEU A 244 31.06 12.80 5.07
CA LEU A 244 30.98 14.23 4.71
C LEU A 244 32.35 14.86 4.40
N SER A 245 33.44 14.25 4.88
CA SER A 245 34.82 14.70 4.60
C SER A 245 35.31 14.37 3.18
N LEU A 246 34.68 13.45 2.46
CA LEU A 246 35.13 12.97 1.15
C LEU A 246 34.39 13.64 -0.02
N ASN A 247 34.31 14.97 -0.01
CA ASN A 247 33.98 15.70 -1.23
C ASN A 247 35.22 15.80 -2.13
N GLY A 248 35.45 14.80 -2.99
CA GLY A 248 36.35 15.02 -4.13
C GLY A 248 36.94 13.84 -4.88
N ASN A 249 37.02 12.62 -4.32
CA ASN A 249 37.74 11.53 -4.98
C ASN A 249 36.84 10.32 -5.23
N ALA A 250 36.36 10.18 -6.47
CA ALA A 250 35.49 9.08 -6.90
C ALA A 250 36.13 7.68 -6.72
N SER A 251 37.47 7.60 -6.65
CA SER A 251 38.21 6.37 -6.35
C SER A 251 38.03 5.89 -4.91
N GLU A 252 37.86 6.80 -3.97
CA GLU A 252 37.80 6.52 -2.53
C GLU A 252 36.38 6.12 -2.12
N LEU A 253 35.37 6.77 -2.72
CA LEU A 253 33.97 6.36 -2.61
C LEU A 253 33.73 4.96 -3.20
N LYS A 254 34.40 4.62 -4.30
CA LYS A 254 34.31 3.30 -4.90
C LYS A 254 34.90 2.21 -4.00
N LYS A 255 36.04 2.48 -3.36
CA LYS A 255 36.65 1.58 -2.37
C LYS A 255 35.74 1.37 -1.15
N LEU A 256 35.12 2.43 -0.63
CA LEU A 256 34.18 2.32 0.50
C LEU A 256 32.94 1.49 0.15
N MET A 257 32.37 1.67 -1.05
CA MET A 257 31.24 0.86 -1.48
C MET A 257 31.61 -0.61 -1.71
N GLU A 258 32.81 -0.90 -2.23
CA GLU A 258 33.33 -2.26 -2.36
C GLU A 258 33.58 -2.91 -0.98
N GLU A 259 34.13 -2.16 -0.02
CA GLU A 259 34.32 -2.62 1.36
C GLU A 259 32.98 -2.87 2.08
N GLU A 260 31.98 -2.01 1.92
CA GLU A 260 30.65 -2.22 2.48
C GLU A 260 29.93 -3.42 1.85
N HIS A 261 30.06 -3.59 0.52
CA HIS A 261 29.52 -4.75 -0.17
C HIS A 261 30.18 -6.05 0.33
N MET A 262 31.49 -6.04 0.55
CA MET A 262 32.23 -7.16 1.14
C MET A 262 31.81 -7.44 2.59
N ARG A 263 31.63 -6.40 3.42
CA ARG A 263 31.14 -6.52 4.80
C ARG A 263 29.70 -7.04 4.87
N SER A 264 28.83 -6.57 3.99
CA SER A 264 27.43 -7.02 3.88
C SER A 264 27.35 -8.48 3.40
N SER A 265 28.18 -8.85 2.42
CA SER A 265 28.29 -10.23 1.94
C SER A 265 28.81 -11.17 3.03
N LYS A 266 29.82 -10.74 3.80
CA LYS A 266 30.34 -11.49 4.97
C LYS A 266 29.27 -11.64 6.06
N ARG A 267 28.51 -10.59 6.40
CA ARG A 267 27.37 -10.66 7.34
C ARG A 267 26.29 -11.62 6.85
N SER A 268 25.96 -11.60 5.57
CA SER A 268 25.00 -12.54 4.94
C SER A 268 25.50 -13.99 5.01
N ALA A 269 26.79 -14.23 4.76
CA ALA A 269 27.40 -15.55 4.86
C ALA A 269 27.46 -16.08 6.30
N ILE A 270 27.70 -15.22 7.30
CA ILE A 270 27.61 -15.58 8.73
C ILE A 270 26.16 -15.94 9.09
N ALA A 271 25.18 -15.13 8.68
CA ALA A 271 23.76 -15.38 8.94
C ALA A 271 23.27 -16.69 8.29
N LYS A 272 23.84 -17.06 7.13
CA LYS A 272 23.60 -18.33 6.44
C LYS A 272 24.45 -19.50 6.97
N GLY A 273 25.30 -19.28 7.97
CA GLY A 273 26.17 -20.30 8.57
C GLY A 273 27.36 -20.77 7.72
N LEU A 274 27.59 -20.14 6.56
CA LEU A 274 28.60 -20.56 5.56
C LEU A 274 30.05 -20.34 6.04
N LEU A 275 30.28 -19.38 6.93
CA LEU A 275 31.62 -19.09 7.49
C LEU A 275 32.09 -20.10 8.57
N ARG A 276 31.27 -21.09 8.91
CA ARG A 276 31.67 -22.25 9.74
C ARG A 276 32.26 -23.41 8.93
N ASP A 277 32.11 -23.39 7.60
CA ASP A 277 32.76 -24.35 6.69
C ASP A 277 34.16 -23.83 6.35
N GLU A 278 35.22 -24.58 6.70
CA GLU A 278 36.61 -24.14 6.52
C GLU A 278 36.95 -23.81 5.05
N ARG A 279 36.18 -24.34 4.09
CA ARG A 279 36.36 -24.07 2.66
C ARG A 279 36.00 -22.65 2.25
N PHE A 280 35.12 -21.97 3.00
CA PHE A 280 34.64 -20.61 2.68
C PHE A 280 35.38 -19.52 3.46
N LYS A 281 36.17 -19.89 4.46
CA LYS A 281 36.88 -18.95 5.35
C LYS A 281 37.95 -18.14 4.59
N GLY A 282 38.67 -18.77 3.68
CA GLY A 282 39.74 -18.13 2.88
C GLY A 282 39.26 -17.16 1.79
N MET A 283 37.97 -17.07 1.49
CA MET A 283 37.44 -16.15 0.47
C MET A 283 37.31 -14.69 0.95
N PHE A 284 37.40 -14.43 2.26
CA PHE A 284 37.17 -13.10 2.85
C PHE A 284 38.32 -12.63 3.77
N GLU A 285 39.51 -13.21 3.61
CA GLU A 285 40.71 -12.95 4.43
C GLU A 285 41.87 -12.27 3.66
N ASN A 286 41.61 -11.73 2.46
CA ASN A 286 42.57 -10.89 1.71
C ASN A 286 42.03 -9.48 1.48
#